data_AF-A0A7C4JVJ8-F1
#
_entry.id   AF-A0A7C4JVJ8-F1
#
_cell.length_a   1.000
_cell.length_b   1.000
_cell.length_c   1.000
_cell.angle_alpha   90.00
_cell.angle_beta   90.00
_cell.angle_gamma   90.00
#
_symmetry.space_group_name_H-M   'P 1'
#
loop_
_entity.id
_entity.type
_entity.pdbx_description
1 polymer ?
#
loop_
_entity_poly.entity_id
_entity_poly.type
_entity_poly.pdbx_seq_one_letter_code
_entity_poly.pdbx_strand_id
1 'polypeptide(L)'
;MFSKMRSSLKIFTWLGIPVHVHWTFVFIFAYAFWLGHSNNLGLTNTLWITGFFTALFACVLLHEYGHALAARYYGVPTQDIILTPIGGVARLEYMPEKPVQEFVVAIAGPLVNVVLAAGLYAAGWLLFSEEHWLVFRWLLEQNLLFGQGGSEELGFELGPLASGGLFYLSALVAANVALVIFNLIPAFPMDGGRIFRAMLAARMSRVRATQVAAWLGQAIAALFIVIGLWQSAFTLVLVGFFVFTLARAENRNVRMDAVLRHFKAADIVRTSYTRLSVTDGMETPIHLMQVGLERHFLVFDSLEHLVGVLEEKRILEALKRRDYAAPVEKYLTAQVQVVSQEVRLEYVYYLIRHQGLHLVAVVSQGQLVGVIDDIGLSQFLKMHR
;
A
#
# COMPACT_ATOMS: atom_id res chain seq x y z
N MET A 1 1.16 7.10 10.22
CA MET A 1 0.97 8.07 9.12
C MET A 1 -0.50 8.11 8.75
N PHE A 2 -1.25 9.15 9.12
CA PHE A 2 -2.38 9.71 8.35
C PHE A 2 -2.57 11.19 8.74
N SER A 3 -1.47 11.96 8.67
CA SER A 3 -1.60 13.40 8.57
C SER A 3 -2.24 13.70 7.22
N LYS A 4 -3.53 14.05 7.24
CA LYS A 4 -4.34 14.64 6.16
C LYS A 4 -3.89 14.24 4.74
N MET A 5 -4.47 13.15 4.23
CA MET A 5 -4.51 12.91 2.79
C MET A 5 -5.23 14.09 2.11
N ARG A 6 -4.45 15.07 1.63
CA ARG A 6 -4.94 16.17 0.78
C ARG A 6 -5.38 15.70 -0.62
N SER A 7 -5.27 14.40 -0.91
CA SER A 7 -5.45 13.83 -2.25
C SER A 7 -6.65 12.90 -2.41
N SER A 8 -7.43 12.63 -1.35
CA SER A 8 -8.61 11.77 -1.42
C SER A 8 -9.84 12.43 -0.82
N LEU A 9 -10.96 12.37 -1.54
CA LEU A 9 -12.24 12.92 -1.11
C LEU A 9 -13.09 11.80 -0.51
N LYS A 10 -13.62 12.02 0.71
CA LYS A 10 -14.60 11.10 1.31
C LYS A 10 -15.93 11.23 0.56
N ILE A 11 -16.45 10.12 0.03
CA ILE A 11 -17.75 10.13 -0.67
C ILE A 11 -18.87 9.74 0.30
N PHE A 12 -18.76 8.58 0.94
CA PHE A 12 -19.78 8.09 1.87
C PHE A 12 -19.18 7.19 2.95
N THR A 13 -20.03 6.67 3.84
CA THR A 13 -19.65 5.65 4.82
C THR A 13 -20.70 4.55 4.77
N TRP A 14 -20.27 3.32 4.50
CA TRP A 14 -21.16 2.17 4.45
C TRP A 14 -20.61 1.04 5.33
N LEU A 15 -21.49 0.41 6.12
CA LEU A 15 -21.16 -0.59 7.14
C LEU A 15 -20.13 -0.12 8.21
N GLY A 16 -20.04 1.19 8.43
CA GLY A 16 -19.06 1.79 9.36
C GLY A 16 -17.66 1.98 8.77
N ILE A 17 -17.48 1.72 7.47
CA ILE A 17 -16.22 1.91 6.76
C ILE A 17 -16.34 3.14 5.85
N PRO A 18 -15.52 4.20 6.06
CA PRO A 18 -15.53 5.36 5.19
C PRO A 18 -14.90 5.04 3.84
N VAL A 19 -15.58 5.44 2.76
CA VAL A 19 -15.13 5.25 1.38
C VAL A 19 -14.63 6.57 0.83
N HIS A 20 -13.40 6.56 0.32
CA HIS A 20 -12.73 7.71 -0.29
C HIS A 20 -12.41 7.43 -1.76
N VAL A 21 -12.34 8.49 -2.55
CA VAL A 21 -11.89 8.44 -3.94
C VAL A 21 -10.70 9.36 -4.10
N HIS A 22 -9.64 8.84 -4.71
CA HIS A 22 -8.44 9.62 -4.99
C HIS A 22 -8.70 10.62 -6.14
N TRP A 23 -8.12 11.82 -6.10
CA TRP A 23 -8.38 12.87 -7.11
C TRP A 23 -8.09 12.43 -8.56
N THR A 24 -7.18 11.47 -8.76
CA THR A 24 -6.84 10.92 -10.08
C THR A 24 -8.01 10.21 -10.76
N PHE A 25 -9.08 9.89 -10.02
CA PHE A 25 -10.29 9.29 -10.57
C PHE A 25 -11.00 10.20 -11.58
N VAL A 26 -10.83 11.52 -11.46
CA VAL A 26 -11.35 12.51 -12.40
C VAL A 26 -10.84 12.25 -13.82
N PHE A 27 -9.61 11.74 -13.99
CA PHE A 27 -9.04 11.47 -15.31
C PHE A 27 -9.76 10.35 -16.06
N ILE A 28 -10.34 9.36 -15.37
CA ILE A 28 -11.08 8.30 -16.05
C ILE A 28 -12.39 8.85 -16.62
N PHE A 29 -13.08 9.70 -15.87
CA PHE A 29 -14.28 10.36 -16.37
C PHE A 29 -13.95 11.36 -17.48
N ALA A 30 -12.88 12.14 -17.33
CA ALA A 30 -12.40 13.02 -18.40
C ALA A 30 -12.06 12.23 -19.68
N TYR A 31 -11.43 11.06 -19.54
CA TYR A 31 -11.15 10.16 -20.65
C TYR A 31 -12.43 9.60 -21.28
N ALA A 32 -13.42 9.17 -20.49
CA ALA A 32 -14.71 8.71 -20.99
C ALA A 32 -15.44 9.79 -21.80
N PHE A 33 -15.45 11.03 -21.31
CA PHE A 33 -16.01 12.19 -22.03
C PHE A 33 -15.22 12.51 -23.30
N TRP A 34 -13.89 12.48 -23.24
CA TRP A 34 -13.03 12.70 -24.40
C TRP A 34 -13.24 11.62 -25.48
N LEU A 35 -13.39 10.35 -25.07
CA LEU A 35 -13.70 9.24 -25.97
C LEU A 35 -15.06 9.45 -26.66
N GLY A 36 -16.08 9.84 -25.89
CA GLY A 36 -17.41 10.17 -26.40
C GLY A 36 -17.40 11.31 -27.42
N HIS A 37 -16.64 12.37 -27.15
CA HIS A 37 -16.51 13.53 -28.02
C HIS A 37 -15.69 13.23 -29.28
N SER A 38 -14.51 12.62 -29.13
CA SER A 38 -13.58 12.32 -30.25
C SER A 38 -14.15 11.34 -31.26
N ASN A 39 -15.00 10.40 -30.83
CA ASN A 39 -15.64 9.42 -31.68
C ASN A 39 -17.07 9.80 -32.12
N ASN A 40 -17.52 11.02 -31.81
CA ASN A 40 -18.87 11.52 -32.15
C ASN A 40 -20.02 10.59 -31.70
N LEU A 41 -19.88 9.92 -30.55
CA LEU A 41 -20.80 8.86 -30.10
C LEU A 41 -22.16 9.40 -29.63
N GLY A 42 -22.34 10.72 -29.54
CA GLY A 42 -23.54 11.34 -28.98
C GLY A 42 -23.62 11.26 -27.46
N LEU A 43 -24.57 12.00 -26.86
CA LEU A 43 -24.70 12.09 -25.40
C LEU A 43 -25.06 10.75 -24.76
N THR A 44 -26.00 10.00 -25.35
CA THR A 44 -26.49 8.73 -24.82
C THR A 44 -25.38 7.69 -24.66
N ASN A 45 -24.55 7.52 -25.68
CA ASN A 45 -23.45 6.54 -25.61
C ASN A 45 -22.33 7.02 -24.65
N THR A 46 -22.08 8.33 -24.58
CA THR A 46 -21.13 8.90 -23.59
C THR A 46 -21.59 8.62 -22.16
N LEU A 47 -22.90 8.74 -21.90
CA LEU A 47 -23.49 8.38 -20.61
C LEU A 47 -23.38 6.88 -20.32
N TRP A 48 -23.58 6.02 -21.33
CA TRP A 48 -23.39 4.58 -21.15
C TRP A 48 -21.93 4.20 -20.82
N ILE A 49 -20.94 4.79 -21.51
CA ILE A 49 -19.51 4.58 -21.20
C ILE A 49 -19.21 5.02 -19.75
N THR A 50 -19.73 6.19 -19.37
CA THR A 50 -19.56 6.74 -18.01
C THR A 50 -20.22 5.83 -16.95
N GLY A 51 -21.42 5.33 -17.25
CA GLY A 51 -22.16 4.38 -16.41
C GLY A 51 -21.42 3.05 -16.27
N PHE A 52 -20.80 2.56 -17.35
CA PHE A 52 -19.98 1.35 -17.33
C PHE A 52 -18.77 1.49 -16.41
N PHE A 53 -17.98 2.57 -16.52
CA PHE A 53 -16.87 2.81 -15.60
C PHE A 53 -17.36 2.90 -14.15
N THR A 54 -18.48 3.58 -13.91
CA THR A 54 -19.09 3.69 -12.58
C THR A 54 -19.46 2.30 -12.04
N ALA A 55 -20.07 1.44 -12.86
CA ALA A 55 -20.43 0.07 -12.49
C ALA A 55 -19.19 -0.80 -12.23
N LEU A 56 -18.14 -0.67 -13.06
CA LEU A 56 -16.88 -1.38 -12.86
C LEU A 56 -16.25 -1.02 -11.52
N PHE A 57 -16.23 0.26 -11.16
CA PHE A 57 -15.73 0.69 -9.85
C PHE A 57 -16.64 0.29 -8.69
N ALA A 58 -17.95 0.19 -8.90
CA ALA A 58 -18.84 -0.41 -7.91
C ALA A 58 -18.49 -1.90 -7.69
N CYS A 59 -18.16 -2.66 -8.73
CA CYS A 59 -17.69 -4.04 -8.60
C CYS A 59 -16.36 -4.13 -7.83
N VAL A 60 -15.40 -3.24 -8.13
CA VAL A 60 -14.13 -3.14 -7.38
C VAL A 60 -14.38 -2.77 -5.92
N LEU A 61 -15.29 -1.83 -5.66
CA LEU A 61 -15.64 -1.46 -4.30
C LEU A 61 -16.25 -2.64 -3.53
N LEU A 62 -17.17 -3.38 -4.16
CA LEU A 62 -17.77 -4.57 -3.56
C LEU A 62 -16.73 -5.67 -3.29
N HIS A 63 -15.75 -5.84 -4.17
CA HIS A 63 -14.59 -6.71 -3.96
C HIS A 63 -13.82 -6.31 -2.70
N GLU A 64 -13.46 -5.02 -2.54
CA GLU A 64 -12.79 -4.52 -1.33
C GLU A 64 -13.63 -4.72 -0.07
N TYR A 65 -14.95 -4.56 -0.17
CA TYR A 65 -15.86 -4.88 0.93
C TYR A 65 -15.85 -6.37 1.29
N GLY A 66 -15.66 -7.27 0.32
CA GLY A 66 -15.46 -8.70 0.57
C GLY A 66 -14.30 -8.94 1.53
N HIS A 67 -13.13 -8.34 1.25
CA HIS A 67 -11.97 -8.40 2.14
C HIS A 67 -12.25 -7.77 3.51
N ALA A 68 -12.80 -6.56 3.52
CA ALA A 68 -13.02 -5.79 4.75
C ALA A 68 -14.01 -6.49 5.70
N LEU A 69 -15.09 -7.06 5.16
CA LEU A 69 -16.09 -7.78 5.95
C LEU A 69 -15.55 -9.13 6.47
N ALA A 70 -14.78 -9.85 5.66
CA ALA A 70 -14.11 -11.07 6.11
C ALA A 70 -13.08 -10.78 7.22
N ALA A 71 -12.33 -9.67 7.11
CA ALA A 71 -11.38 -9.25 8.14
C ALA A 71 -12.10 -8.84 9.43
N ARG A 72 -13.23 -8.13 9.31
CA ARG A 72 -14.06 -7.72 10.45
C ARG A 72 -14.59 -8.92 11.25
N TYR A 73 -14.91 -10.03 10.58
CA TYR A 73 -15.32 -11.27 11.26
C TYR A 73 -14.25 -11.80 12.23
N TYR A 74 -12.98 -11.61 11.90
CA TYR A 74 -11.85 -11.98 12.76
C TYR A 74 -11.42 -10.87 13.74
N GLY A 75 -12.23 -9.83 13.92
CA GLY A 75 -11.94 -8.73 14.84
C GLY A 75 -10.91 -7.72 14.31
N VAL A 76 -10.63 -7.73 13.01
CA VAL A 76 -9.74 -6.76 12.37
C VAL A 76 -10.55 -5.58 11.84
N PRO A 77 -10.47 -4.39 12.45
CA PRO A 77 -11.13 -3.21 11.93
C PRO A 77 -10.50 -2.72 10.62
N THR A 78 -11.35 -2.17 9.76
CA THR A 78 -10.95 -1.52 8.51
C THR A 78 -11.00 -0.01 8.72
N GLN A 79 -9.89 0.69 8.46
CA GLN A 79 -9.79 2.14 8.65
C GLN A 79 -10.61 2.88 7.60
N ASP A 80 -10.41 2.54 6.32
CA ASP A 80 -11.15 3.07 5.18
C ASP A 80 -10.91 2.23 3.92
N ILE A 81 -11.71 2.50 2.89
CA ILE A 81 -11.49 2.00 1.53
C ILE A 81 -11.20 3.20 0.62
N ILE A 82 -10.15 3.12 -0.18
CA ILE A 82 -9.79 4.17 -1.14
C ILE A 82 -9.84 3.59 -2.54
N LEU A 83 -10.64 4.22 -3.41
CA LEU A 83 -10.66 3.88 -4.83
C LEU A 83 -9.68 4.74 -5.61
N THR A 84 -8.93 4.08 -6.48
CA THR A 84 -7.95 4.66 -7.40
C THR A 84 -8.22 4.17 -8.83
N PRO A 85 -7.68 4.82 -9.86
CA PRO A 85 -7.82 4.35 -11.24
C PRO A 85 -7.32 2.94 -11.51
N ILE A 86 -6.40 2.43 -10.68
CA ILE A 86 -5.77 1.12 -10.84
C ILE A 86 -6.56 0.03 -10.08
N GLY A 87 -7.42 0.41 -9.13
CA GLY A 87 -8.19 -0.51 -8.29
C GLY A 87 -8.62 0.11 -6.97
N GLY A 88 -9.10 -0.72 -6.05
CA GLY A 88 -9.41 -0.34 -4.67
C GLY A 88 -8.27 -0.73 -3.72
N VAL A 89 -8.24 -0.10 -2.55
CA VAL A 89 -7.40 -0.56 -1.44
C VAL A 89 -8.21 -0.45 -0.15
N ALA A 90 -8.56 -1.59 0.44
CA ALA A 90 -9.05 -1.68 1.81
C ALA A 90 -7.89 -1.59 2.83
N ARG A 91 -7.83 -0.51 3.60
CA ARG A 91 -6.80 -0.33 4.63
C ARG A 91 -7.23 -0.95 5.95
N LEU A 92 -6.79 -2.19 6.17
CA LEU A 92 -6.94 -2.87 7.46
C LEU A 92 -5.94 -2.31 8.48
N GLU A 93 -6.32 -2.26 9.77
CA GLU A 93 -5.40 -1.82 10.82
C GLU A 93 -4.18 -2.73 10.96
N TYR A 94 -4.41 -4.04 10.85
CA TYR A 94 -3.38 -5.07 10.83
C TYR A 94 -3.86 -6.26 9.99
N MET A 95 -2.95 -7.05 9.44
CA MET A 95 -3.33 -8.28 8.75
C MET A 95 -3.42 -9.43 9.77
N PRO A 96 -4.42 -10.32 9.71
CA PRO A 96 -4.46 -11.52 10.56
C PRO A 96 -3.18 -12.35 10.46
N GLU A 97 -2.66 -12.81 11.61
CA GLU A 97 -1.41 -13.59 11.64
C GLU A 97 -1.62 -15.07 11.34
N LYS A 98 -2.80 -15.61 11.65
CA LYS A 98 -3.10 -17.02 11.42
C LYS A 98 -3.26 -17.27 9.91
N PRO A 99 -2.54 -18.23 9.32
CA PRO A 99 -2.60 -18.51 7.89
C PRO A 99 -4.02 -18.70 7.35
N VAL A 100 -4.86 -19.43 8.08
CA VAL A 100 -6.26 -19.69 7.69
C VAL A 100 -7.09 -18.40 7.65
N GLN A 101 -6.91 -17.50 8.62
CA GLN A 101 -7.63 -16.22 8.63
C GLN A 101 -7.21 -15.34 7.45
N GLU A 102 -5.91 -15.29 7.19
CA GLU A 102 -5.37 -14.55 6.05
C GLU A 102 -5.89 -15.09 4.70
N PHE A 103 -5.94 -16.42 4.55
CA PHE A 103 -6.50 -17.08 3.37
C PHE A 103 -7.97 -16.71 3.15
N VAL A 104 -8.80 -16.78 4.21
CA VAL A 104 -10.23 -16.45 4.12
C VAL A 104 -10.41 -14.98 3.74
N VAL A 105 -9.65 -14.07 4.35
CA VAL A 105 -9.69 -12.65 3.99
C VAL A 105 -9.29 -12.45 2.54
N ALA A 106 -8.20 -13.08 2.08
CA ALA A 106 -7.69 -12.90 0.72
C ALA A 106 -8.60 -13.49 -0.37
N ILE A 107 -9.32 -14.58 -0.09
CA ILE A 107 -10.24 -15.18 -1.08
C ILE A 107 -11.62 -14.48 -1.10
N ALA A 108 -11.98 -13.75 -0.04
CA ALA A 108 -13.30 -13.13 0.08
C ALA A 108 -13.60 -12.10 -1.03
N GLY A 109 -12.62 -11.25 -1.40
CA GLY A 109 -12.77 -10.30 -2.50
C GLY A 109 -13.04 -10.99 -3.84
N PRO A 110 -12.16 -11.90 -4.31
CA PRO A 110 -12.40 -12.68 -5.52
C PRO A 110 -13.75 -13.42 -5.53
N LEU A 111 -14.19 -13.98 -4.39
CA LEU A 111 -15.50 -14.63 -4.29
C LEU A 111 -16.66 -13.66 -4.53
N VAL A 112 -16.56 -12.39 -4.10
CA VAL A 112 -17.58 -11.37 -4.42
C VAL A 112 -17.67 -11.18 -5.94
N ASN A 113 -16.55 -11.09 -6.65
CA ASN A 113 -16.59 -10.98 -8.12
C ASN A 113 -17.13 -12.23 -8.80
N VAL A 114 -16.86 -13.43 -8.27
CA VAL A 114 -17.49 -14.68 -8.77
C VAL A 114 -19.00 -14.60 -8.64
N VAL A 115 -19.51 -14.19 -7.47
CA VAL A 115 -20.96 -14.03 -7.22
C VAL A 115 -21.56 -12.96 -8.14
N LEU A 116 -20.86 -11.84 -8.35
CA LEU A 116 -21.29 -10.79 -9.26
C LEU A 116 -21.34 -11.28 -10.72
N ALA A 117 -20.29 -11.94 -11.20
CA ALA A 117 -20.24 -12.48 -12.55
C ALA A 117 -21.37 -13.50 -12.79
N ALA A 118 -21.55 -14.45 -11.87
CA ALA A 118 -22.60 -15.47 -11.94
C ALA A 118 -24.00 -14.84 -11.87
N GLY A 119 -24.21 -13.88 -10.97
CA GLY A 119 -25.49 -13.19 -10.81
C GLY A 119 -25.87 -12.35 -12.03
N LEU A 120 -24.93 -11.61 -12.61
CA LEU A 120 -25.15 -10.83 -13.83
C LEU A 120 -25.39 -11.72 -15.06
N TYR A 121 -24.67 -12.85 -15.17
CA TYR A 121 -24.90 -13.83 -16.23
C TYR A 121 -26.30 -14.47 -16.10
N ALA A 122 -26.68 -14.89 -14.89
CA ALA A 122 -28.00 -15.45 -14.62
C ALA A 122 -29.12 -14.43 -14.85
N ALA A 123 -28.89 -13.14 -14.52
CA ALA A 123 -29.83 -12.08 -14.84
C ALA A 123 -30.01 -11.91 -16.35
N GLY A 124 -28.92 -11.96 -17.13
CA GLY A 124 -28.99 -11.97 -18.59
C GLY A 124 -29.83 -13.14 -19.12
N TRP A 125 -29.62 -14.35 -18.58
CA TRP A 125 -30.36 -15.56 -18.98
C TRP A 125 -31.86 -15.45 -18.68
N LEU A 126 -32.22 -14.87 -17.53
CA LEU A 126 -33.62 -14.79 -17.08
C LEU A 126 -34.39 -13.62 -17.69
N LEU A 127 -33.72 -12.51 -18.00
CA LEU A 127 -34.38 -11.26 -18.39
C LEU A 127 -34.37 -11.01 -19.91
N PHE A 128 -33.45 -11.62 -20.65
CA PHE A 128 -33.32 -11.38 -22.09
C PHE A 128 -34.22 -12.30 -22.90
N SER A 129 -34.80 -11.77 -23.97
CA SER A 129 -35.42 -12.60 -25.01
C SER A 129 -34.36 -13.50 -25.66
N GLU A 130 -34.79 -14.59 -26.29
CA GLU A 130 -33.90 -15.56 -26.95
C GLU A 130 -32.88 -14.88 -27.89
N GLU A 131 -33.32 -13.93 -28.72
CA GLU A 131 -32.44 -13.18 -29.63
C GLU A 131 -31.38 -12.36 -28.86
N HIS A 132 -31.79 -11.60 -27.84
CA HIS A 132 -30.87 -10.80 -27.03
C HIS A 132 -29.92 -11.67 -26.20
N TRP A 133 -30.36 -12.85 -25.77
CA TRP A 133 -29.51 -13.81 -25.06
C TRP A 133 -28.40 -14.36 -25.97
N LEU A 134 -28.72 -14.71 -27.22
CA LEU A 134 -27.73 -15.14 -28.20
C LEU A 134 -26.68 -14.04 -28.44
N VAL A 135 -27.13 -12.81 -28.66
CA VAL A 135 -26.24 -11.64 -28.84
C VAL A 135 -25.39 -11.40 -27.60
N PHE A 136 -25.98 -11.47 -26.40
CA PHE A 136 -25.25 -11.30 -25.14
C PHE A 136 -24.14 -12.34 -24.96
N ARG A 137 -24.42 -13.62 -25.23
CA ARG A 137 -23.40 -14.69 -25.12
C ARG A 137 -22.27 -14.48 -26.10
N TRP A 138 -22.60 -14.15 -27.35
CA TRP A 138 -21.59 -13.84 -28.36
C TRP A 138 -20.71 -12.65 -27.93
N LEU A 139 -21.31 -11.56 -27.45
CA LEU A 139 -20.58 -10.41 -26.92
C LEU A 139 -19.71 -10.78 -25.70
N LEU A 140 -20.21 -11.63 -24.81
CA LEU A 140 -19.47 -12.10 -23.65
C LEU A 140 -18.24 -12.92 -24.05
N GLU A 141 -18.39 -13.84 -25.01
CA GLU A 141 -17.27 -14.63 -25.55
C GLU A 141 -16.19 -13.73 -26.16
N GLN A 142 -16.60 -12.71 -26.94
CA GLN A 142 -15.68 -11.73 -27.51
C GLN A 142 -14.94 -10.93 -26.43
N ASN A 143 -15.64 -10.49 -25.38
CA ASN A 143 -15.04 -9.76 -24.27
C ASN A 143 -14.07 -10.63 -23.44
N LEU A 144 -14.40 -11.91 -23.21
CA LEU A 144 -13.53 -12.84 -22.47
C LEU A 144 -12.25 -13.19 -23.25
N LEU A 145 -12.34 -13.26 -24.57
CA LEU A 145 -11.20 -13.54 -25.46
C LEU A 145 -10.41 -12.29 -25.86
N PHE A 146 -10.65 -11.14 -25.21
CA PHE A 146 -10.01 -9.86 -25.53
C PHE A 146 -10.12 -9.48 -27.02
N GLY A 147 -11.25 -9.79 -27.65
CA GLY A 147 -11.48 -9.51 -29.08
C GLY A 147 -10.68 -10.38 -30.04
N GLN A 148 -10.09 -11.49 -29.58
CA GLN A 148 -9.43 -12.48 -30.44
C GLN A 148 -10.35 -13.61 -30.92
N GLY A 149 -11.66 -13.52 -30.63
CA GLY A 149 -12.65 -14.46 -31.14
C GLY A 149 -12.79 -14.30 -32.66
N GLY A 150 -12.71 -15.41 -33.39
CA GLY A 150 -12.77 -15.41 -34.85
C GLY A 150 -13.96 -14.60 -35.38
N SER A 151 -13.73 -13.89 -36.48
CA SER A 151 -14.72 -13.13 -37.25
C SER A 151 -15.68 -14.06 -38.00
N GLU A 152 -16.30 -15.02 -37.32
CA GLU A 152 -17.53 -15.57 -37.86
C GLU A 152 -18.56 -14.45 -37.78
N GLU A 153 -18.83 -13.83 -38.93
CA GLU A 153 -19.95 -12.94 -39.16
C GLU A 153 -21.23 -13.72 -38.84
N LEU A 154 -21.61 -13.76 -37.57
CA LEU A 154 -23.00 -14.01 -37.21
C LEU A 154 -23.78 -12.87 -37.89
N GLY A 155 -24.45 -13.21 -38.99
CA GLY A 155 -25.23 -12.31 -39.85
C GLY A 155 -26.48 -11.72 -39.17
N PHE A 156 -26.34 -11.31 -37.91
CA PHE A 156 -27.25 -10.38 -37.29
C PHE A 156 -26.95 -9.00 -37.85
N GLU A 157 -27.91 -8.42 -38.58
CA GLU A 157 -27.96 -6.97 -38.72
C GLU A 157 -28.09 -6.40 -37.31
N LEU A 158 -26.94 -6.04 -36.71
CA LEU A 158 -26.86 -5.35 -35.44
C LEU A 158 -27.44 -3.95 -35.66
N GLY A 159 -28.76 -3.86 -35.73
CA GLY A 159 -29.48 -2.61 -35.69
C GLY A 159 -29.20 -1.89 -34.36
N PRO A 160 -29.87 -0.75 -34.10
CA PRO A 160 -29.77 -0.03 -32.82
C PRO A 160 -30.11 -0.86 -31.57
N LEU A 161 -30.63 -2.08 -31.76
CA LEU A 161 -30.89 -3.14 -30.78
C LEU A 161 -29.65 -3.91 -30.30
N ALA A 162 -28.47 -3.70 -30.90
CA ALA A 162 -27.17 -3.89 -30.23
C ALA A 162 -27.01 -2.80 -29.16
N SER A 163 -27.97 -2.77 -28.25
CA SER A 163 -28.18 -1.75 -27.24
C SER A 163 -26.94 -1.67 -26.38
N GLY A 164 -26.48 -0.45 -26.09
CA GLY A 164 -25.35 -0.24 -25.18
C GLY A 164 -25.47 -1.09 -23.92
N GLY A 165 -26.68 -1.26 -23.38
CA GLY A 165 -26.96 -2.13 -22.24
C GLY A 165 -26.45 -3.58 -22.38
N LEU A 166 -26.68 -4.26 -23.51
CA LEU A 166 -26.22 -5.64 -23.73
C LEU A 166 -24.68 -5.72 -23.80
N PHE A 167 -24.08 -4.76 -24.50
CA PHE A 167 -22.62 -4.64 -24.60
C PHE A 167 -21.99 -4.38 -23.24
N TYR A 168 -22.46 -3.38 -22.49
CA TYR A 168 -21.88 -3.03 -21.19
C TYR A 168 -22.14 -4.08 -20.12
N LEU A 169 -23.29 -4.78 -20.16
CA LEU A 169 -23.54 -5.88 -19.23
C LEU A 169 -22.61 -7.06 -19.50
N SER A 170 -22.45 -7.48 -20.76
CA SER A 170 -21.53 -8.58 -21.12
C SER A 170 -20.08 -8.21 -20.80
N ALA A 171 -19.68 -6.96 -21.08
CA ALA A 171 -18.38 -6.43 -20.69
C ALA A 171 -18.20 -6.41 -19.16
N LEU A 172 -19.24 -6.12 -18.38
CA LEU A 172 -19.17 -6.12 -16.91
C LEU A 172 -19.03 -7.52 -16.33
N VAL A 173 -19.70 -8.53 -16.92
CA VAL A 173 -19.47 -9.95 -16.57
C VAL A 173 -18.03 -10.34 -16.88
N ALA A 174 -17.56 -10.06 -18.09
CA ALA A 174 -16.18 -10.34 -18.50
C ALA A 174 -15.16 -9.64 -17.58
N ALA A 175 -15.42 -8.39 -17.21
CA ALA A 175 -14.57 -7.64 -16.28
C ALA A 175 -14.49 -8.28 -14.89
N ASN A 176 -15.62 -8.78 -14.34
CA ASN A 176 -15.60 -9.49 -13.07
C ASN A 176 -14.85 -10.83 -13.16
N VAL A 177 -15.02 -11.58 -14.26
CA VAL A 177 -14.25 -12.80 -14.51
C VAL A 177 -12.75 -12.48 -14.61
N ALA A 178 -12.39 -11.44 -15.36
CA ALA A 178 -11.02 -10.98 -15.46
C ALA A 178 -10.45 -10.57 -14.09
N LEU A 179 -11.19 -9.82 -13.29
CA LEU A 179 -10.78 -9.45 -11.93
C LEU A 179 -10.51 -10.69 -11.05
N VAL A 180 -11.33 -11.75 -11.17
CA VAL A 180 -11.07 -13.02 -10.48
C VAL A 180 -9.79 -13.67 -10.98
N ILE A 181 -9.63 -13.82 -12.29
CA ILE A 181 -8.46 -14.47 -12.89
C ILE A 181 -7.18 -13.73 -12.47
N PHE A 182 -7.14 -12.41 -12.64
CA PHE A 182 -6.00 -11.59 -12.25
C PHE A 182 -5.75 -11.65 -10.74
N ASN A 183 -6.78 -11.49 -9.91
CA ASN A 183 -6.58 -11.54 -8.46
C ASN A 183 -6.26 -12.93 -7.92
N LEU A 184 -6.46 -14.02 -8.67
CA LEU A 184 -6.04 -15.36 -8.24
C LEU A 184 -4.66 -15.77 -8.74
N ILE A 185 -3.96 -14.95 -9.54
CA ILE A 185 -2.58 -15.21 -9.94
C ILE A 185 -1.70 -15.25 -8.67
N PRO A 186 -0.87 -16.30 -8.47
CA PRO A 186 -0.06 -16.48 -7.26
C PRO A 186 1.18 -15.55 -7.26
N ALA A 187 0.95 -14.24 -7.32
CA ALA A 187 1.97 -13.22 -7.36
C ALA A 187 1.50 -11.96 -6.62
N PHE A 188 2.38 -11.33 -5.84
CA PHE A 188 2.10 -10.00 -5.29
C PHE A 188 2.10 -8.93 -6.39
N PRO A 189 1.28 -7.88 -6.27
CA PRO A 189 0.45 -7.48 -5.11
C PRO A 189 -0.95 -8.11 -5.06
N MET A 190 -1.29 -9.00 -5.99
CA MET A 190 -2.64 -9.57 -6.15
C MET A 190 -3.01 -10.47 -4.96
N ASP A 191 -4.30 -10.69 -4.77
CA ASP A 191 -4.80 -11.53 -3.66
C ASP A 191 -4.26 -12.95 -3.71
N GLY A 192 -4.05 -13.50 -4.89
CA GLY A 192 -3.51 -14.83 -5.14
C GLY A 192 -2.10 -14.97 -4.56
N GLY A 193 -1.31 -13.90 -4.54
CA GLY A 193 -0.03 -13.87 -3.82
C GLY A 193 -0.22 -14.03 -2.31
N ARG A 194 -1.26 -13.42 -1.72
CA ARG A 194 -1.61 -13.58 -0.29
C ARG A 194 -2.19 -14.97 -0.01
N ILE A 195 -3.06 -15.48 -0.88
CA ILE A 195 -3.63 -16.84 -0.81
C ILE A 195 -2.49 -17.86 -0.83
N PHE A 196 -1.59 -17.77 -1.81
CA PHE A 196 -0.44 -18.66 -1.94
C PHE A 196 0.50 -18.55 -0.73
N ARG A 197 0.80 -17.34 -0.28
CA ARG A 197 1.57 -17.10 0.95
C ARG A 197 0.92 -17.76 2.17
N ALA A 198 -0.39 -17.59 2.36
CA ALA A 198 -1.13 -18.18 3.46
C ALA A 198 -1.07 -19.72 3.44
N MET A 199 -1.20 -20.33 2.26
CA MET A 199 -1.05 -21.77 2.10
C MET A 199 0.36 -22.26 2.49
N LEU A 200 1.40 -21.54 2.07
CA LEU A 200 2.78 -21.87 2.44
C LEU A 200 3.02 -21.68 3.95
N ALA A 201 2.47 -20.61 4.53
CA ALA A 201 2.61 -20.28 5.94
C ALA A 201 2.01 -21.33 6.89
N ALA A 202 1.18 -22.26 6.38
CA ALA A 202 0.76 -23.43 7.15
C ALA A 202 1.90 -24.42 7.45
N ARG A 203 2.99 -24.42 6.66
CA ARG A 203 4.13 -25.34 6.80
C ARG A 203 5.48 -24.66 7.03
N MET A 204 5.54 -23.33 6.95
CA MET A 204 6.78 -22.58 7.16
C MET A 204 6.51 -21.22 7.79
N SER A 205 7.56 -20.51 8.22
CA SER A 205 7.42 -19.18 8.80
C SER A 205 6.84 -18.18 7.79
N ARG A 206 6.03 -17.23 8.27
CA ARG A 206 5.40 -16.18 7.44
C ARG A 206 6.41 -15.45 6.56
N VAL A 207 7.60 -15.15 7.09
CA VAL A 207 8.68 -14.48 6.36
C VAL A 207 9.17 -15.34 5.18
N ARG A 208 9.41 -16.64 5.39
CA ARG A 208 9.82 -17.56 4.30
C ARG A 208 8.70 -17.72 3.28
N ALA A 209 7.45 -17.84 3.72
CA ALA A 209 6.30 -17.92 2.83
C ALA A 209 6.17 -16.66 1.94
N THR A 210 6.34 -15.46 2.49
CA THR A 210 6.36 -14.21 1.71
C THR A 210 7.51 -14.19 0.71
N GLN A 211 8.70 -14.65 1.10
CA GLN A 211 9.86 -14.69 0.20
C GLN A 211 9.60 -15.57 -1.02
N VAL A 212 9.05 -16.77 -0.81
CA VAL A 212 8.71 -17.70 -1.90
C VAL A 212 7.62 -17.12 -2.80
N ALA A 213 6.54 -16.57 -2.23
CA ALA A 213 5.46 -15.95 -3.00
C ALA A 213 5.93 -14.71 -3.80
N ALA A 214 6.79 -13.88 -3.21
CA ALA A 214 7.38 -12.73 -3.89
C ALA A 214 8.35 -13.13 -5.00
N TRP A 215 9.15 -14.18 -4.81
CA TRP A 215 10.04 -14.70 -5.84
C TRP A 215 9.26 -15.28 -7.03
N LEU A 216 8.21 -16.06 -6.76
CA LEU A 216 7.32 -16.56 -7.80
C LEU A 216 6.68 -15.40 -8.59
N GLY A 217 6.19 -14.37 -7.90
CA GLY A 217 5.65 -13.18 -8.55
C GLY A 217 6.68 -12.41 -9.38
N GLN A 218 7.93 -12.30 -8.92
CA GLN A 218 9.02 -11.71 -9.69
C GLN A 218 9.38 -12.52 -10.94
N ALA A 219 9.34 -13.86 -10.86
CA ALA A 219 9.57 -14.73 -11.99
C ALA A 219 8.47 -14.58 -13.05
N ILE A 220 7.20 -14.57 -12.63
CA ILE A 220 6.05 -14.33 -13.54
C ILE A 220 6.16 -12.93 -14.17
N ALA A 221 6.52 -11.91 -13.39
CA ALA A 221 6.71 -10.55 -13.88
C ALA A 221 7.86 -10.43 -14.89
N ALA A 222 8.98 -11.12 -14.65
CA ALA A 222 10.09 -11.18 -15.60
C ALA A 222 9.67 -11.85 -16.92
N LEU A 223 8.85 -12.91 -16.84
CA LEU A 223 8.28 -13.55 -18.02
C LEU A 223 7.37 -12.59 -18.81
N PHE A 224 6.51 -11.82 -18.14
CA PHE A 224 5.69 -10.79 -18.79
C PHE A 224 6.54 -9.73 -19.50
N ILE A 225 7.65 -9.30 -18.90
CA ILE A 225 8.57 -8.36 -19.53
C ILE A 225 9.21 -8.97 -20.78
N VAL A 226 9.72 -10.21 -20.71
CA VAL A 226 10.37 -10.87 -21.85
C VAL A 226 9.39 -11.11 -22.99
N ILE A 227 8.20 -11.67 -22.69
CA ILE A 227 7.14 -11.88 -23.67
C ILE A 227 6.67 -10.54 -24.26
N GLY A 228 6.49 -9.53 -23.41
CA GLY A 228 6.06 -8.20 -23.82
C GLY A 228 7.06 -7.52 -24.76
N LEU A 229 8.36 -7.67 -24.51
CA LEU A 229 9.41 -7.19 -25.42
C LEU A 229 9.41 -7.96 -26.74
N TRP A 230 9.28 -9.29 -26.69
CA TRP A 230 9.24 -10.13 -27.89
C TRP A 230 8.06 -9.78 -28.79
N GLN A 231 6.87 -9.59 -28.22
CA GLN A 231 5.64 -9.29 -28.96
C GLN A 231 5.45 -7.79 -29.22
N SER A 232 6.39 -6.94 -28.80
CA SER A 232 6.23 -5.47 -28.80
C SER A 232 4.97 -4.98 -28.06
N ALA A 233 4.49 -5.77 -27.10
CA ALA A 233 3.35 -5.46 -26.24
C ALA A 233 3.83 -4.61 -25.05
N PHE A 234 3.98 -3.30 -25.28
CA PHE A 234 4.48 -2.35 -24.27
C PHE A 234 3.65 -2.34 -22.98
N THR A 235 2.33 -2.56 -23.07
CA THR A 235 1.44 -2.65 -21.89
C THR A 235 1.80 -3.82 -20.99
N LEU A 236 2.13 -4.98 -21.57
CA LEU A 236 2.54 -6.18 -20.81
C LEU A 236 3.89 -5.96 -20.12
N VAL A 237 4.82 -5.26 -20.78
CA VAL A 237 6.10 -4.85 -20.18
C VAL A 237 5.86 -3.94 -18.97
N LEU A 238 4.99 -2.95 -19.10
CA LEU A 238 4.62 -2.03 -18.02
C LEU A 238 4.00 -2.79 -16.83
N VAL A 239 3.04 -3.68 -17.09
CA VAL A 239 2.43 -4.53 -16.06
C VAL A 239 3.49 -5.38 -15.37
N GLY A 240 4.37 -6.04 -16.13
CA GLY A 240 5.46 -6.83 -15.58
C GLY A 240 6.38 -6.00 -14.68
N PHE A 241 6.76 -4.79 -15.07
CA PHE A 241 7.57 -3.90 -14.24
C PHE A 241 6.88 -3.55 -12.90
N PHE A 242 5.59 -3.22 -12.92
CA PHE A 242 4.83 -2.93 -11.71
C PHE A 242 4.71 -4.16 -10.80
N VAL A 243 4.37 -5.33 -11.35
CA VAL A 243 4.28 -6.58 -10.57
C VAL A 243 5.63 -6.90 -9.93
N PHE A 244 6.74 -6.77 -10.67
CA PHE A 244 8.09 -7.03 -10.16
C PHE A 244 8.45 -6.10 -8.99
N THR A 245 8.22 -4.80 -9.14
CA THR A 245 8.55 -3.80 -8.11
C THR A 245 7.69 -3.93 -6.86
N LEU A 246 6.39 -4.19 -7.04
CA LEU A 246 5.44 -4.38 -5.93
C LEU A 246 5.71 -5.68 -5.17
N ALA A 247 5.99 -6.79 -5.86
CA ALA A 247 6.37 -8.04 -5.19
C ALA A 247 7.66 -7.88 -4.36
N ARG A 248 8.64 -7.13 -4.87
CA ARG A 248 9.86 -6.82 -4.12
C ARG A 248 9.60 -5.92 -2.91
N ALA A 249 8.71 -4.94 -3.05
CA ALA A 249 8.31 -4.07 -1.96
C ALA A 249 7.61 -4.86 -0.83
N GLU A 250 6.73 -5.80 -1.17
CA GLU A 250 6.03 -6.65 -0.19
C GLU A 250 6.99 -7.49 0.66
N ASN A 251 7.95 -8.19 0.03
CA ASN A 251 8.94 -8.99 0.77
C ASN A 251 9.78 -8.10 1.71
N ARG A 252 10.18 -6.91 1.26
CA ARG A 252 10.91 -5.96 2.09
C ARG A 252 10.08 -5.47 3.28
N ASN A 253 8.79 -5.21 3.09
CA ASN A 253 7.89 -4.76 4.15
C ASN A 253 7.70 -5.83 5.21
N VAL A 254 7.43 -7.09 4.83
CA VAL A 254 7.24 -8.18 5.79
C VAL A 254 8.51 -8.50 6.57
N ARG A 255 9.69 -8.46 5.93
CA ARG A 255 10.97 -8.62 6.64
C ARG A 255 11.21 -7.51 7.64
N MET A 256 10.95 -6.26 7.24
CA MET A 256 11.08 -5.10 8.13
C MET A 256 10.19 -5.24 9.36
N ASP A 257 8.91 -5.56 9.16
CA ASP A 257 7.95 -5.80 10.23
C ASP A 257 8.40 -6.92 11.17
N ALA A 258 8.92 -8.03 10.61
CA ALA A 258 9.45 -9.13 11.42
C ALA A 258 10.65 -8.71 12.30
N VAL A 259 11.58 -7.91 11.78
CA VAL A 259 12.71 -7.37 12.55
C VAL A 259 12.21 -6.45 13.66
N LEU A 260 11.32 -5.50 13.34
CA LEU A 260 10.80 -4.54 14.31
C LEU A 260 10.01 -5.18 15.45
N ARG A 261 9.35 -6.32 15.20
CA ARG A 261 8.61 -7.07 16.21
C ARG A 261 9.47 -7.99 17.07
N HIS A 262 10.60 -8.47 16.54
CA HIS A 262 11.46 -9.43 17.23
C HIS A 262 12.44 -8.76 18.21
N PHE A 263 12.94 -7.57 17.85
CA PHE A 263 13.93 -6.85 18.64
C PHE A 263 13.30 -5.79 19.55
N LYS A 264 14.02 -5.44 20.62
CA LYS A 264 13.71 -4.39 21.59
C LYS A 264 14.70 -3.23 21.49
N ALA A 265 14.40 -2.14 22.18
CA ALA A 265 15.33 -1.02 22.33
C ALA A 265 16.67 -1.46 22.94
N ALA A 266 16.66 -2.42 23.88
CA ALA A 266 17.86 -3.00 24.48
C ALA A 266 18.83 -3.62 23.48
N ASP A 267 18.35 -4.14 22.35
CA ASP A 267 19.20 -4.85 21.37
C ASP A 267 20.02 -3.92 20.47
N ILE A 268 19.65 -2.64 20.43
CA ILE A 268 20.26 -1.62 19.56
C ILE A 268 20.79 -0.40 20.34
N VAL A 269 20.50 -0.30 21.64
CA VAL A 269 20.91 0.84 22.44
C VAL A 269 22.43 1.01 22.40
N ARG A 270 22.87 2.24 22.10
CA ARG A 270 24.27 2.61 22.15
C ARG A 270 24.58 3.22 23.52
N THR A 271 25.41 2.55 24.29
CA THR A 271 25.80 2.97 25.66
C THR A 271 26.88 4.06 25.66
N SER A 272 27.69 4.13 24.60
CA SER A 272 28.65 5.22 24.39
C SER A 272 27.98 6.38 23.65
N TYR A 273 27.69 7.46 24.38
CA TYR A 273 27.13 8.71 23.85
C TYR A 273 27.84 9.91 24.43
N THR A 274 28.00 10.96 23.63
CA THR A 274 28.58 12.21 24.14
C THR A 274 27.55 12.97 24.97
N ARG A 275 28.00 13.45 26.13
CA ARG A 275 27.22 14.28 27.06
C ARG A 275 27.67 15.73 26.92
N LEU A 276 26.72 16.64 26.75
CA LEU A 276 26.97 18.09 26.79
C LEU A 276 26.32 18.71 28.03
N SER A 277 26.94 19.72 28.59
CA SER A 277 26.36 20.57 29.63
C SER A 277 25.56 21.72 29.00
N VAL A 278 24.51 22.18 29.68
CA VAL A 278 23.79 23.42 29.32
C VAL A 278 24.71 24.65 29.25
N THR A 279 25.80 24.64 30.04
CA THR A 279 26.79 25.73 30.10
C THR A 279 27.88 25.64 29.04
N ASP A 280 27.97 24.52 28.32
CA ASP A 280 28.99 24.36 27.29
C ASP A 280 28.78 25.39 26.18
N GLY A 281 29.87 25.92 25.63
CA GLY A 281 29.81 26.77 24.44
C GLY A 281 29.54 25.94 23.18
N MET A 282 28.85 26.53 22.21
CA MET A 282 28.52 25.89 20.93
C MET A 282 29.76 25.48 20.11
N GLU A 283 30.96 25.96 20.42
CA GLU A 283 32.21 25.46 19.83
C GLU A 283 32.39 23.96 20.04
N THR A 284 31.97 23.42 21.19
CA THR A 284 32.13 22.02 21.56
C THR A 284 31.30 21.08 20.67
N PRO A 285 29.95 21.22 20.58
CA PRO A 285 29.15 20.41 19.67
C PRO A 285 29.51 20.62 18.19
N ILE A 286 29.95 21.82 17.79
CA ILE A 286 30.42 22.07 16.41
C ILE A 286 31.68 21.24 16.12
N HIS A 287 32.66 21.25 17.02
CA HIS A 287 33.88 20.45 16.88
C HIS A 287 33.56 18.95 16.89
N LEU A 288 32.72 18.49 17.82
CA LEU A 288 32.29 17.09 17.91
C LEU A 288 31.58 16.61 16.65
N MET A 289 30.73 17.45 16.05
CA MET A 289 30.06 17.15 14.78
C MET A 289 31.03 17.09 13.58
N GLN A 290 32.15 17.82 13.64
CA GLN A 290 33.18 17.80 12.58
C GLN A 290 34.11 16.59 12.67
N VAL A 291 34.47 16.19 13.89
CA VAL A 291 35.43 15.10 14.13
C VAL A 291 34.73 13.74 14.31
N GLY A 292 33.49 13.75 14.80
CA GLY A 292 32.70 12.56 15.10
C GLY A 292 31.65 12.22 14.06
N LEU A 293 31.01 11.06 14.25
CA LEU A 293 29.85 10.61 13.46
C LEU A 293 28.52 11.04 14.10
N GLU A 294 28.56 11.60 15.31
CA GLU A 294 27.37 12.02 16.05
C GLU A 294 26.86 13.37 15.55
N ARG A 295 25.55 13.46 15.34
CA ARG A 295 24.87 14.66 14.82
C ARG A 295 23.86 15.26 15.80
N HIS A 296 23.51 14.50 16.83
CA HIS A 296 22.55 14.86 17.85
C HIS A 296 23.13 14.48 19.21
N PHE A 297 22.98 15.36 20.19
CA PHE A 297 23.63 15.22 21.50
C PHE A 297 22.62 15.36 22.63
N LEU A 298 22.79 14.56 23.68
CA LEU A 298 22.03 14.75 24.93
C LEU A 298 22.65 15.86 25.76
N VAL A 299 21.81 16.72 26.32
CA VAL A 299 22.24 17.86 27.13
C VAL A 299 21.76 17.69 28.57
N PHE A 300 22.67 17.93 29.51
CA PHE A 300 22.49 17.75 30.94
C PHE A 300 22.66 19.05 31.70
N ASP A 301 21.97 19.17 32.84
CA ASP A 301 22.19 20.26 33.78
C ASP A 301 23.44 20.00 34.66
N SER A 302 23.75 20.95 35.53
CA SER A 302 24.83 20.84 36.51
C SER A 302 24.62 19.76 37.58
N LEU A 303 23.40 19.20 37.69
CA LEU A 303 23.03 18.12 38.61
C LEU A 303 22.96 16.76 37.89
N GLU A 304 23.44 16.67 36.65
CA GLU A 304 23.42 15.50 35.77
C GLU A 304 22.02 15.00 35.36
N HIS A 305 20.98 15.83 35.48
CA HIS A 305 19.68 15.51 34.93
C HIS A 305 19.64 15.79 33.42
N LEU A 306 18.95 14.93 32.69
CA LEU A 306 18.72 15.09 31.26
C LEU A 306 17.70 16.22 31.02
N VAL A 307 18.13 17.30 30.36
CA VAL A 307 17.30 18.51 30.14
C VAL A 307 16.78 18.60 28.71
N GLY A 308 17.51 18.07 27.73
CA GLY A 308 17.15 18.26 26.33
C GLY A 308 18.04 17.51 25.34
N VAL A 309 17.72 17.70 24.06
CA VAL A 309 18.55 17.28 22.93
C VAL A 309 19.01 18.51 22.16
N LEU A 310 20.27 18.52 21.75
CA LEU A 310 20.82 19.46 20.77
C LEU A 310 20.84 18.77 19.40
N GLU A 311 20.00 19.24 18.47
CA GLU A 311 19.87 18.66 17.13
C GLU A 311 20.84 19.29 16.12
N GLU A 312 21.23 18.52 15.09
CA GLU A 312 22.08 18.99 13.97
C GLU A 312 21.61 20.34 13.40
N LYS A 313 20.29 20.49 13.19
CA LYS A 313 19.71 21.73 12.65
C LYS A 313 20.05 22.95 13.52
N ARG A 314 20.04 22.80 14.84
CA ARG A 314 20.33 23.87 15.81
C ARG A 314 21.82 24.20 15.85
N ILE A 315 22.67 23.19 15.74
CA ILE A 315 24.13 23.37 15.61
C ILE A 315 24.46 24.13 14.32
N LEU A 316 23.84 23.76 13.20
CA LEU A 316 24.00 24.46 11.93
C LEU A 316 23.44 25.89 11.98
N GLU A 317 22.35 26.14 12.71
CA GLU A 317 21.82 27.49 12.96
C GLU A 317 22.83 28.37 13.72
N ALA A 318 23.48 27.83 14.76
CA ALA A 318 24.53 28.54 15.50
C ALA A 318 25.77 28.81 14.62
N LEU A 319 26.20 27.82 13.84
CA LEU A 319 27.32 27.95 12.90
C LEU A 319 27.07 29.05 11.85
N LYS A 320 25.87 29.08 11.26
CA LYS A 320 25.48 30.11 10.29
C LYS A 320 25.47 31.51 10.89
N ARG A 321 25.09 31.64 12.16
CA ARG A 321 25.08 32.91 12.90
C ARG A 321 26.44 33.30 13.47
N ARG A 322 27.45 32.42 13.35
CA ARG A 322 28.78 32.57 13.96
C ARG A 322 28.72 32.74 15.48
N ASP A 323 27.72 32.12 16.10
CA ASP A 323 27.44 32.24 17.54
C ASP A 323 28.13 31.13 18.33
N TYR A 324 29.47 31.09 18.24
CA TYR A 324 30.27 29.99 18.78
C TYR A 324 30.26 29.95 20.31
N ALA A 325 30.42 31.10 20.96
CA ALA A 325 30.51 31.19 22.42
C ALA A 325 29.15 31.18 23.13
N ALA A 326 28.03 31.10 22.40
CA ALA A 326 26.72 30.99 23.04
C ALA A 326 26.61 29.66 23.81
N PRO A 327 25.93 29.67 24.97
CA PRO A 327 25.67 28.44 25.71
C PRO A 327 24.74 27.52 24.91
N VAL A 328 24.96 26.21 25.01
CA VAL A 328 24.11 25.17 24.41
C VAL A 328 22.64 25.34 24.80
N GLU A 329 22.36 25.82 26.03
CA GLU A 329 21.02 26.13 26.52
C GLU A 329 20.19 26.99 25.54
N LYS A 330 20.83 27.96 24.86
CA LYS A 330 20.16 28.86 23.90
C LYS A 330 19.56 28.13 22.70
N TYR A 331 20.15 27.00 22.32
CA TYR A 331 19.79 26.21 21.13
C TYR A 331 19.13 24.88 21.49
N LEU A 332 18.79 24.69 22.76
CA LEU A 332 18.27 23.45 23.31
C LEU A 332 16.86 23.14 22.79
N THR A 333 16.61 21.87 22.48
CA THR A 333 15.25 21.35 22.30
C THR A 333 14.87 20.56 23.54
N ALA A 334 13.99 21.12 24.37
CA ALA A 334 13.63 20.57 25.68
C ALA A 334 12.85 19.24 25.62
N GLN A 335 12.29 18.88 24.47
CA GLN A 335 11.56 17.62 24.32
C GLN A 335 12.52 16.47 24.03
N VAL A 336 12.90 15.73 25.08
CA VAL A 336 13.55 14.42 24.92
C VAL A 336 12.52 13.32 25.09
N GLN A 337 12.37 12.49 24.07
CA GLN A 337 11.63 11.24 24.24
C GLN A 337 12.51 10.22 24.96
N VAL A 338 11.97 9.69 26.05
CA VAL A 338 12.62 8.69 26.88
C VAL A 338 11.80 7.41 26.83
N VAL A 339 12.45 6.31 26.45
CA VAL A 339 11.80 4.99 26.35
C VAL A 339 12.48 3.99 27.26
N SER A 340 11.72 3.02 27.77
CA SER A 340 12.32 1.89 28.48
C SER A 340 13.06 0.97 27.50
N GLN A 341 14.17 0.38 27.93
CA GLN A 341 14.93 -0.61 27.15
C GLN A 341 14.10 -1.84 26.73
N GLU A 342 13.02 -2.14 27.47
CA GLU A 342 12.16 -3.31 27.21
C GLU A 342 11.13 -3.06 26.10
N VAL A 343 10.98 -1.81 25.65
CA VAL A 343 10.03 -1.44 24.60
C VAL A 343 10.46 -2.06 23.27
N ARG A 344 9.47 -2.51 22.49
CA ARG A 344 9.71 -3.10 21.15
C ARG A 344 10.31 -2.06 20.21
N LEU A 345 11.20 -2.53 19.33
CA LEU A 345 11.87 -1.69 18.35
C LEU A 345 10.87 -0.99 17.41
N GLU A 346 9.70 -1.58 17.16
CA GLU A 346 8.59 -0.97 16.42
C GLU A 346 8.20 0.43 16.95
N TYR A 347 8.14 0.62 18.27
CA TYR A 347 7.80 1.92 18.85
C TYR A 347 8.92 2.94 18.67
N VAL A 348 10.18 2.52 18.85
CA VAL A 348 11.35 3.38 18.61
C VAL A 348 11.43 3.78 17.13
N TYR A 349 11.15 2.84 16.22
CA TYR A 349 11.04 3.11 14.79
C TYR A 349 9.94 4.13 14.49
N TYR A 350 8.79 4.03 15.15
CA TYR A 350 7.70 5.02 15.03
C TYR A 350 8.14 6.42 15.51
N LEU A 351 8.79 6.52 16.67
CA LEU A 351 9.31 7.79 17.18
C LEU A 351 10.27 8.44 16.17
N ILE A 352 11.23 7.68 15.66
CA ILE A 352 12.25 8.23 14.76
C ILE A 352 11.69 8.55 13.37
N ARG A 353 10.97 7.62 12.75
CA ARG A 353 10.52 7.77 11.35
C ARG A 353 9.21 8.53 11.18
N HIS A 354 8.31 8.48 12.17
CA HIS A 354 6.99 9.11 12.05
C HIS A 354 6.83 10.39 12.86
N GLN A 355 7.45 10.50 14.04
CA GLN A 355 7.47 11.77 14.78
C GLN A 355 8.62 12.68 14.35
N GLY A 356 9.54 12.18 13.53
CA GLY A 356 10.67 12.95 13.01
C GLY A 356 11.74 13.21 14.08
N LEU A 357 11.80 12.38 15.12
CA LEU A 357 12.84 12.46 16.13
C LEU A 357 14.12 11.86 15.59
N HIS A 358 15.26 12.50 15.85
CA HIS A 358 16.56 11.99 15.39
C HIS A 358 17.33 11.24 16.48
N LEU A 359 16.91 11.39 17.74
CA LEU A 359 17.54 10.79 18.90
C LEU A 359 16.48 10.45 19.95
N VAL A 360 16.57 9.25 20.52
CA VAL A 360 15.71 8.77 21.60
C VAL A 360 16.60 8.30 22.75
N ALA A 361 16.31 8.76 23.96
CA ALA A 361 17.00 8.32 25.17
C ALA A 361 16.40 7.01 25.70
N VAL A 362 17.24 6.08 26.13
CA VAL A 362 16.82 4.76 26.62
C VAL A 362 17.16 4.61 28.10
N VAL A 363 16.18 4.23 28.90
CA VAL A 363 16.31 4.04 30.35
C VAL A 363 16.04 2.61 30.80
N SER A 364 16.69 2.21 31.90
CA SER A 364 16.42 0.97 32.62
C SER A 364 16.34 1.27 34.10
N GLN A 365 15.27 0.80 34.76
CA GLN A 365 15.03 1.05 36.19
C GLN A 365 15.15 2.54 36.61
N GLY A 366 14.79 3.46 35.71
CA GLY A 366 14.86 4.91 35.95
C GLY A 366 16.23 5.54 35.69
N GLN A 367 17.26 4.76 35.34
CA GLN A 367 18.58 5.28 34.97
C GLN A 367 18.77 5.31 33.45
N LEU A 368 19.44 6.35 32.94
CA LEU A 368 19.81 6.48 31.53
C LEU A 368 20.88 5.45 31.16
N VAL A 369 20.55 4.55 30.23
CA VAL A 369 21.42 3.48 29.75
C VAL A 369 22.17 3.91 28.48
N GLY A 370 21.50 4.65 27.61
CA GLY A 370 22.07 5.03 26.33
C GLY A 370 21.10 5.75 25.42
N VAL A 371 21.43 5.76 24.13
CA VAL A 371 20.64 6.41 23.08
C VAL A 371 20.44 5.53 21.87
N ILE A 372 19.38 5.80 21.12
CA ILE A 372 19.14 5.26 19.79
C ILE A 372 18.94 6.45 18.85
N ASP A 373 19.77 6.55 17.82
CA ASP A 373 19.69 7.55 16.76
C ASP A 373 19.16 6.94 15.45
N ASP A 374 18.80 7.82 14.51
CA ASP A 374 18.30 7.41 13.19
C ASP A 374 19.36 6.68 12.35
N ILE A 375 20.64 7.01 12.51
CA ILE A 375 21.78 6.35 11.86
C ILE A 375 21.94 4.92 12.39
N GLY A 376 22.02 4.73 13.70
CA GLY A 376 22.14 3.42 14.34
C GLY A 376 20.96 2.52 14.00
N LEU A 377 19.74 3.06 14.07
CA LEU A 377 18.53 2.36 13.61
C LEU A 377 18.64 1.95 12.14
N SER A 378 19.09 2.85 11.25
CA SER A 378 19.24 2.55 9.83
C SER A 378 20.29 1.47 9.56
N GLN A 379 21.42 1.49 10.28
CA GLN A 379 22.48 0.49 10.14
C GLN A 379 22.02 -0.88 10.63
N PHE A 380 21.38 -0.94 11.79
CA PHE A 380 20.83 -2.18 12.33
C PHE A 380 19.83 -2.83 11.37
N LEU A 381 18.91 -2.04 10.81
CA LEU A 381 17.93 -2.53 9.83
C LEU A 381 18.59 -2.98 8.51
N LYS A 382 19.74 -2.42 8.13
CA LYS A 382 20.52 -2.87 6.96
C LYS A 382 21.24 -4.19 7.20
N MET A 383 21.72 -4.45 8.42
CA MET A 383 22.37 -5.72 8.76
C MET A 383 21.38 -6.90 8.79
N HIS A 384 20.09 -6.62 9.04
CA HIS A 384 19.02 -7.62 9.12
C HIS A 384 18.13 -7.67 7.86
N ARG A 385 18.63 -7.20 6.71
CA ARG A 385 17.86 -7.01 5.47
C ARG A 385 17.76 -8.25 4.57
#